data_AF-A0A7Y0CDR4-F1
#
_entry.id   AF-A0A7Y0CDR4-F1
#
_cell.length_a   1.000
_cell.length_b   1.000
_cell.length_c   1.000
_cell.angle_alpha   90.00
_cell.angle_beta   90.00
_cell.angle_gamma   90.00
#
_symmetry.space_group_name_H-M   'P 1'
#
loop_
_entity.id
_entity.type
_entity.pdbx_description
1 polymer ?
#
loop_
_entity_poly.entity_id
_entity_poly.type
_entity_poly.pdbx_seq_one_letter_code
_entity_poly.pdbx_strand_id
1 'polypeptide(L)' 'MKALTDLFSTDYGLMSVAGIVFMICMGIWFIAFFKRKMKEDAKAAGL' A
#
# COMPACT_ATOMS: atom_id res chain seq x y z
N MET A 1 -18.07 21.25 1.30
CA MET A 1 -16.83 20.62 0.82
C MET A 1 -15.66 21.56 1.13
N LYS A 2 -14.98 21.34 2.25
CA LYS A 2 -13.81 22.14 2.70
C LYS A 2 -12.72 21.24 3.27
N ALA A 3 -13.14 20.14 3.91
CA ALA A 3 -12.27 19.10 4.44
C ALA A 3 -11.35 18.42 3.40
N LEU A 4 -11.86 18.07 2.21
CA LEU A 4 -11.01 17.50 1.15
C LEU A 4 -9.95 18.51 0.67
N THR A 5 -10.32 19.79 0.54
CA THR A 5 -9.38 20.84 0.15
C THR A 5 -8.35 21.10 1.25
N ASP A 6 -8.75 21.13 2.53
CA ASP A 6 -7.81 21.26 3.66
C ASP A 6 -6.86 20.06 3.74
N LEU A 7 -7.33 18.84 3.44
CA LEU A 7 -6.51 17.63 3.46
C LEU A 7 -5.42 17.63 2.38
N PHE A 8 -5.61 18.32 1.26
CA PHE A 8 -4.60 18.43 0.20
C PHE A 8 -3.85 19.76 0.20
N SER A 9 -4.36 20.79 0.86
CA SER A 9 -3.79 22.15 0.82
C SER A 9 -3.03 22.55 2.08
N THR A 10 -3.21 21.83 3.20
CA THR A 10 -2.45 22.08 4.44
C THR A 10 -1.32 21.06 4.62
N ASP A 11 -0.21 21.48 5.22
CA ASP A 11 0.95 20.61 5.49
C ASP A 11 0.58 19.37 6.32
N TYR A 12 -0.36 19.52 7.26
CA TYR A 12 -0.90 18.43 8.09
C TYR A 12 -1.74 17.43 7.28
N GLY A 13 -2.52 17.94 6.33
CA GLY A 13 -3.31 17.13 5.42
C GLY A 13 -2.40 16.28 4.52
N LEU A 14 -1.37 16.91 3.92
CA LEU A 14 -0.45 16.22 3.02
C LEU A 14 0.37 15.14 3.73
N MET A 15 0.83 15.40 4.97
CA MET A 15 1.45 14.39 5.84
C MET A 15 0.53 13.19 6.08
N SER A 16 -0.75 13.43 6.36
CA SER A 16 -1.74 12.37 6.60
C SER A 16 -2.01 11.56 5.33
N VAL A 17 -2.14 12.24 4.19
CA VAL A 17 -2.29 11.60 2.86
C VAL A 17 -1.07 10.74 2.54
N ALA A 18 0.15 11.22 2.81
CA ALA A 18 1.37 10.44 2.61
C ALA A 18 1.38 9.15 3.43
N GLY A 19 0.96 9.19 4.69
CA GLY A 19 0.83 8.01 5.53
C GLY A 19 -0.21 7.00 5.01
N ILE A 20 -1.35 7.50 4.53
CA ILE A 20 -2.41 6.66 3.94
C ILE A 20 -1.91 5.99 2.65
N VAL A 21 -1.27 6.76 1.76
CA VAL A 21 -0.68 6.24 0.53
C VAL A 21 0.39 5.18 0.85
N PHE A 22 1.26 5.45 1.84
CA PHE A 22 2.26 4.50 2.28
C PHE A 22 1.65 3.19 2.78
N MET A 23 0.60 3.26 3.60
CA MET A 23 -0.09 2.09 4.13
C MET A 23 -0.72 1.24 3.01
N ILE A 24 -1.36 1.88 2.02
CA ILE A 24 -1.94 1.20 0.86
C ILE A 24 -0.84 0.57 0.00
N CYS A 25 0.23 1.30 -0.29
CA CYS A 25 1.38 0.80 -1.05
C CYS A 25 2.00 -0.43 -0.38
N MET A 26 2.20 -0.38 0.95
CA MET A 26 2.70 -1.52 1.71
C MET A 26 1.75 -2.71 1.66
N GLY A 27 0.44 -2.50 1.79
CA GLY A 27 -0.56 -3.56 1.68
C GLY A 27 -0.51 -4.28 0.33
N ILE A 28 -0.46 -3.53 -0.77
CA ILE A 28 -0.33 -4.10 -2.13
C ILE A 28 1.00 -4.83 -2.29
N TRP A 29 2.09 -4.25 -1.79
CA TRP A 29 3.42 -4.86 -1.85
C TRP A 29 3.48 -6.19 -1.11
N PHE A 30 2.90 -6.28 0.09
CA PHE A 30 2.82 -7.54 0.85
C PHE A 30 2.02 -8.59 0.09
N ILE A 31 0.85 -8.24 -0.45
CA ILE A 31 0.05 -9.19 -1.25
C ILE A 31 0.86 -9.69 -2.45
N ALA A 32 1.55 -8.79 -3.16
CA ALA A 32 2.42 -9.16 -4.27
C ALA A 32 3.58 -10.05 -3.82
N PHE A 33 4.21 -9.74 -2.69
CA PHE A 33 5.30 -10.51 -2.10
C PHE A 33 4.86 -11.94 -1.74
N PHE A 34 3.76 -12.08 -1.01
CA PHE A 34 3.22 -13.40 -0.65
C PHE A 34 2.81 -14.20 -1.88
N LYS A 35 2.17 -13.58 -2.89
CA LYS A 35 1.85 -14.26 -4.15
C LYS A 35 3.08 -14.74 -4.90
N ARG A 36 4.19 -13.98 -4.86
CA ARG A 36 5.46 -14.41 -5.45
C ARG A 36 6.05 -15.59 -4.68
N LYS A 37 6.08 -15.52 -3.35
CA LYS A 37 6.55 -16.61 -2.49
C LYS A 37 5.74 -17.89 -2.65
N MET A 38 4.41 -17.80 -2.62
CA MET A 38 3.54 -18.96 -2.88
C MET A 38 3.79 -19.60 -4.25
N LYS A 39 4.11 -18.82 -5.29
CA LYS A 39 4.47 -19.38 -6.60
C LYS A 39 5.83 -20.05 -6.60
N GLU A 40 6.81 -19.47 -5.90
CA GLU A 40 8.13 -20.09 -5.72
C GLU A 40 8.02 -21.39 -4.92
N ASP A 41 7.24 -21.40 -3.84
CA ASP A 41 6.97 -22.59 -3.02
C ASP A 41 6.20 -23.66 -3.79
N ALA A 42 5.17 -23.28 -4.57
CA ALA A 42 4.45 -24.23 -5.42
C ALA A 42 5.36 -24.89 -6.47
N LYS A 43 6.26 -24.10 -7.08
CA LYS A 43 7.27 -24.61 -8.02
C LYS A 43 8.27 -25.53 -7.33
N ALA A 44 8.69 -25.20 -6.10
CA ALA A 44 9.58 -26.04 -5.31
C ALA A 44 8.89 -27.35 -4.85
N ALA A 45 7.58 -27.31 -4.62
CA ALA A 45 6.77 -28.47 -4.26
C ALA A 45 6.46 -29.41 -5.44
N GLY A 46 6.86 -29.06 -6.67
CA GLY A 46 6.78 -29.93 -7.84
C GLY A 46 5.37 -30.10 -8.42
N LEU A 47 4.45 -29.15 -8.15
CA LEU A 47 3.15 -29.01 -8.82
C LEU A 47 3.24 -28.15 -10.09
#